data_AF-A0ABD6VWY6-F1
#
_entry.id   AF-A0ABD6VWY6-F1
#
_cell.length_a   1.000
_cell.length_b   1.000
_cell.length_c   1.000
_cell.angle_alpha   90.00
_cell.angle_beta   90.00
_cell.angle_gamma   90.00
#
_symmetry.space_group_name_H-M   'P 1'
#
loop_
_entity.id
_entity.type
_entity.pdbx_description
1 polymer ?
#
loop_
_entity_poly.entity_id
_entity_poly.type
_entity_poly.pdbx_seq_one_letter_code
_entity_poly.pdbx_strand_id
1 'polypeptide(L)'
;MPHLSIIAQTIFVRNYSIGANDKKGGGSDCDITGSISATGNFNKDTYQQAWSKYFTSGVLKDEADYTIKAANKAGVSPALFASIMGHESGWGKSSAVRNQNNPSGQMSGSTIISYPTIEAGIDATAATLHNLVVERQLSTVEKLGSVYCPAGAANDPTGLNASWVPSVKKTMLEFGADASATLATTCNSGAGSVGNGSAIITEAKKYLGVPYVWGGKSPATGMDCSGFVGYVLMQVTHKSYPQYTVSLESKGTMLFNGGKPVMSELQPGDMIFYGDHGASHHIAFYAGDGQVIEEPEPNDVCHIRPYKDYVPDFAVRP
;
A
#
# COMPACT_ATOMS: atom_id res chain seq x y z
N MET A 1 4.03 24.02 -34.31
CA MET A 1 4.23 24.48 -32.92
C MET A 1 5.41 23.72 -32.37
N PRO A 2 6.42 24.36 -31.76
CA PRO A 2 7.67 23.67 -31.45
C PRO A 2 7.36 22.58 -30.41
N HIS A 3 7.70 21.34 -30.78
CA HIS A 3 7.69 20.18 -29.90
C HIS A 3 8.66 20.47 -28.75
N LEU A 4 8.14 21.04 -27.65
CA LEU A 4 8.84 21.03 -26.38
C LEU A 4 8.93 19.56 -25.98
N SER A 5 10.08 18.96 -26.26
CA SER A 5 10.56 17.73 -25.64
C SER A 5 10.72 18.00 -24.14
N ILE A 6 9.61 18.16 -23.42
CA ILE A 6 9.55 18.11 -21.95
C ILE A 6 9.61 16.62 -21.61
N ILE A 7 10.73 15.98 -21.95
CA ILE A 7 11.09 14.73 -21.30
C ILE A 7 11.48 15.21 -19.91
N ALA A 8 10.63 14.93 -18.92
CA ALA A 8 11.06 14.95 -17.54
C ALA A 8 12.11 13.84 -17.39
N GLN A 9 13.34 14.07 -17.90
CA GLN A 9 14.50 13.33 -17.46
C GLN A 9 14.87 13.93 -16.11
N THR A 10 14.02 13.73 -15.11
CA THR A 10 14.43 14.08 -13.77
C THR A 10 15.45 13.03 -13.36
N ILE A 11 16.71 13.46 -13.27
CA ILE A 11 17.71 12.76 -12.49
C ILE A 11 17.13 12.70 -11.08
N PHE A 12 16.73 11.52 -10.62
CA PHE A 12 16.47 11.28 -9.20
C PHE A 12 17.68 11.84 -8.44
N VAL A 13 17.47 12.97 -7.77
CA VAL A 13 18.52 13.96 -7.52
C VAL A 13 19.72 13.31 -6.81
N ARG A 14 20.92 13.48 -7.42
CA ARG A 14 22.26 13.06 -6.97
C ARG A 14 22.68 13.47 -5.53
N ASN A 15 21.78 13.98 -4.70
CA ASN A 15 22.10 14.57 -3.39
C ASN A 15 21.35 13.95 -2.20
N TYR A 16 20.81 12.73 -2.32
CA TYR A 16 20.47 11.95 -1.13
C TYR A 16 21.53 10.87 -0.90
N SER A 17 22.60 11.24 -0.18
CA SER A 17 23.09 10.30 0.83
C SER A 17 21.96 10.15 1.83
N ILE A 18 21.39 8.96 1.93
CA ILE A 18 20.59 8.60 3.09
C ILE A 18 21.56 8.70 4.27
N GLY A 19 21.50 9.82 5.00
CA GLY A 19 22.36 10.07 6.13
C GLY A 19 22.24 8.89 7.09
N ALA A 20 23.38 8.30 7.46
CA ALA A 20 23.48 7.20 8.41
C ALA A 20 23.09 7.59 9.85
N ASN A 21 22.15 8.51 10.05
CA ASN A 21 21.78 9.05 11.36
C ASN A 21 20.31 9.47 11.55
N ASP A 22 19.37 8.97 10.75
CA ASP A 22 17.94 8.99 11.14
C ASP A 22 17.56 7.65 11.78
N LYS A 23 17.78 7.55 13.10
CA LYS A 23 17.15 6.51 13.91
C LYS A 23 15.65 6.83 14.04
N LYS A 24 14.84 5.84 13.66
CA LYS A 24 13.43 5.59 14.05
C LYS A 24 12.42 6.71 13.73
N GLY A 25 11.96 6.72 12.48
CA GLY A 25 10.61 7.16 12.09
C GLY A 25 9.99 6.10 11.20
N GLY A 26 8.98 5.36 11.69
CA GLY A 26 8.40 4.20 11.00
C GLY A 26 7.52 4.60 9.82
N GLY A 27 7.89 4.14 8.62
CA GLY A 27 7.06 4.19 7.42
C GLY A 27 7.37 2.98 6.54
N SER A 28 6.42 2.04 6.45
CA SER A 28 6.53 0.74 5.79
C SER A 28 6.63 0.84 4.27
N ASP A 29 7.66 0.24 3.65
CA ASP A 29 7.76 0.14 2.18
C ASP A 29 6.82 -0.95 1.64
N CYS A 30 5.95 -0.56 0.71
CA CYS A 30 5.00 -1.44 0.06
C CYS A 30 5.33 -1.61 -1.42
N ASP A 31 5.39 -2.85 -1.89
CA ASP A 31 5.46 -3.17 -3.31
C ASP A 31 4.04 -3.31 -3.84
N ILE A 32 3.64 -2.35 -4.67
CA ILE A 32 2.30 -2.28 -5.23
C ILE A 32 2.34 -2.90 -6.63
N THR A 33 1.81 -4.12 -6.73
CA THR A 33 1.87 -4.94 -7.95
C THR A 33 0.68 -4.71 -8.88
N GLY A 34 -0.37 -4.02 -8.42
CA GLY A 34 -1.52 -3.63 -9.24
C GLY A 34 -1.38 -2.28 -9.92
N SER A 35 -2.04 -2.10 -11.07
CA SER A 35 -2.05 -0.82 -11.78
C SER A 35 -2.94 0.20 -11.10
N ILE A 36 -2.35 1.32 -10.66
CA ILE A 36 -3.11 2.47 -10.19
C ILE A 36 -3.39 3.37 -11.39
N SER A 37 -4.66 3.73 -11.56
CA SER A 37 -5.07 4.66 -12.59
C SER A 37 -4.45 6.04 -12.34
N ALA A 38 -3.87 6.62 -13.39
CA ALA A 38 -3.34 7.98 -13.37
C ALA A 38 -4.45 9.05 -13.44
N THR A 39 -5.69 8.61 -13.64
CA THR A 39 -6.93 9.41 -13.63
C THR A 39 -7.90 8.84 -12.61
N GLY A 40 -8.91 9.60 -12.21
CA GLY A 40 -10.03 9.05 -11.41
C GLY A 40 -10.22 9.72 -10.05
N ASN A 41 -11.18 9.16 -9.32
CA ASN A 41 -11.64 9.70 -8.04
C ASN A 41 -10.60 9.50 -6.93
N PHE A 42 -10.74 10.32 -5.89
CA PHE A 42 -9.91 10.25 -4.70
C PHE A 42 -10.77 10.59 -3.48
N ASN A 43 -10.39 10.08 -2.30
CA ASN A 43 -10.99 10.51 -1.05
C ASN A 43 -10.37 11.84 -0.61
N LYS A 44 -11.18 12.92 -0.62
CA LYS A 44 -10.71 14.28 -0.28
C LYS A 44 -10.22 14.39 1.16
N ASP A 45 -10.86 13.72 2.12
CA ASP A 45 -10.45 13.79 3.52
C ASP A 45 -9.14 13.06 3.76
N THR A 46 -8.98 11.87 3.15
CA THR A 46 -7.72 11.12 3.15
C THR A 46 -6.59 11.93 2.50
N TYR A 47 -6.88 12.60 1.38
CA TYR A 47 -5.92 13.49 0.73
C TYR A 47 -5.46 14.63 1.64
N GLN A 48 -6.38 15.31 2.32
CA GLN A 48 -6.05 16.43 3.22
C GLN A 48 -5.23 15.96 4.44
N GLN A 49 -5.53 14.77 4.96
CA GLN A 49 -4.74 14.15 6.03
C GLN A 49 -3.32 13.80 5.56
N ALA A 50 -3.19 13.19 4.38
CA ALA A 50 -1.90 12.86 3.79
C ALA A 50 -1.09 14.12 3.44
N TRP A 51 -1.76 15.16 2.95
CA TRP A 51 -1.12 16.45 2.70
C TRP A 51 -0.51 17.03 3.97
N SER A 52 -1.28 17.04 5.06
CA SER A 52 -0.82 17.51 6.37
C SER A 52 0.33 16.67 6.93
N LYS A 53 0.36 15.36 6.63
CA LYS A 53 1.43 14.43 7.00
C LYS A 53 2.73 14.69 6.24
N TYR A 54 2.64 14.97 4.94
CA TYR A 54 3.81 15.03 4.05
C TYR A 54 4.31 16.45 3.79
N PHE A 55 3.41 17.37 3.45
CA PHE A 55 3.71 18.78 3.20
C PHE A 55 3.62 19.59 4.50
N THR A 56 4.27 19.08 5.57
CA THR A 56 4.28 19.71 6.91
C THR A 56 4.92 21.10 6.93
N SER A 57 5.76 21.40 5.95
CA SER A 57 6.58 22.60 5.86
C SER A 57 7.05 22.79 4.41
N GLY A 58 7.66 23.94 4.14
CA GLY A 58 8.10 24.30 2.78
C GLY A 58 7.05 25.11 2.04
N VAL A 59 7.34 25.42 0.78
CA VAL A 59 6.57 26.39 -0.02
C VAL A 59 5.22 25.82 -0.51
N LEU A 60 5.02 24.51 -0.39
CA LEU A 60 3.80 23.83 -0.80
C LEU A 60 2.84 23.54 0.36
N LYS A 61 3.19 23.87 1.61
CA LYS A 61 2.42 23.40 2.78
C LYS A 61 0.93 23.75 2.74
N ASP A 62 0.59 24.92 2.18
CA ASP A 62 -0.78 25.44 2.13
C ASP A 62 -1.45 25.23 0.75
N GLU A 63 -0.81 24.50 -0.17
CA GLU A 63 -1.21 24.39 -1.57
C GLU A 63 -2.13 23.19 -1.89
N ALA A 64 -2.69 22.54 -0.88
CA ALA A 64 -3.49 21.31 -1.03
C ALA A 64 -4.68 21.52 -1.99
N ASP A 65 -5.49 22.55 -1.71
CA ASP A 65 -6.69 22.83 -2.49
C ASP A 65 -6.37 23.34 -3.90
N TYR A 66 -5.31 24.14 -4.05
CA TYR A 66 -4.85 24.58 -5.37
C TYR A 66 -4.37 23.39 -6.21
N THR A 67 -3.64 22.46 -5.59
CA THR A 67 -3.16 21.25 -6.25
C THR A 67 -4.30 20.34 -6.72
N ILE A 68 -5.33 20.14 -5.89
CA ILE A 68 -6.55 19.43 -6.29
C ILE A 68 -7.19 20.10 -7.51
N LYS A 69 -7.33 21.43 -7.48
CA LYS A 69 -7.93 22.20 -8.58
C LYS A 69 -7.12 22.06 -9.87
N ALA A 70 -5.81 22.18 -9.81
CA ALA A 70 -4.91 22.05 -10.95
C ALA A 70 -4.95 20.63 -11.55
N ALA A 71 -4.92 19.60 -10.70
CA ALA A 71 -5.00 18.20 -11.10
C ALA A 71 -6.32 17.87 -11.81
N ASN A 72 -7.45 18.28 -11.22
CA ASN A 72 -8.77 18.08 -11.81
C ASN A 72 -8.91 18.79 -13.17
N LYS A 73 -8.41 20.03 -13.28
CA LYS A 73 -8.39 20.77 -14.56
C LYS A 73 -7.55 20.06 -15.62
N ALA A 74 -6.46 19.42 -15.22
CA ALA A 74 -5.60 18.61 -16.09
C ALA A 74 -6.17 17.21 -16.41
N GLY A 75 -7.29 16.80 -15.81
CA GLY A 75 -7.82 15.44 -15.98
C GLY A 75 -6.92 14.36 -15.38
N VAL A 76 -6.12 14.70 -14.38
CA VAL A 76 -5.16 13.82 -13.70
C VAL A 76 -5.62 13.57 -12.26
N SER A 77 -5.36 12.37 -11.73
CA SER A 77 -5.64 12.04 -10.33
C SER A 77 -4.93 13.03 -9.39
N PRO A 78 -5.64 13.70 -8.47
CA PRO A 78 -5.02 14.56 -7.46
C PRO A 78 -3.99 13.81 -6.61
N ALA A 79 -4.24 12.54 -6.29
CA ALA A 79 -3.31 11.70 -5.55
C ALA A 79 -2.01 11.46 -6.35
N LEU A 80 -2.09 11.15 -7.65
CA LEU A 80 -0.90 11.04 -8.51
C LEU A 80 -0.11 12.34 -8.54
N PHE A 81 -0.82 13.44 -8.70
CA PHE A 81 -0.23 14.77 -8.77
C PHE A 81 0.57 15.09 -7.50
N ALA A 82 -0.05 14.94 -6.34
CA ALA A 82 0.57 15.20 -5.04
C ALA A 82 1.78 14.29 -4.81
N SER A 83 1.68 13.01 -5.16
CA SER A 83 2.78 12.05 -5.10
C SER A 83 3.98 12.50 -5.94
N ILE A 84 3.77 12.79 -7.22
CA ILE A 84 4.86 13.23 -8.10
C ILE A 84 5.49 14.51 -7.56
N MET A 85 4.67 15.53 -7.26
CA MET A 85 5.18 16.78 -6.72
C MET A 85 5.97 16.58 -5.41
N GLY A 86 5.50 15.72 -4.51
CA GLY A 86 6.21 15.38 -3.28
C GLY A 86 7.57 14.75 -3.53
N HIS A 87 7.64 13.77 -4.44
CA HIS A 87 8.87 13.09 -4.82
C HIS A 87 9.87 14.03 -5.51
N GLU A 88 9.42 14.85 -6.46
CA GLU A 88 10.30 15.74 -7.24
C GLU A 88 10.77 16.97 -6.44
N SER A 89 9.93 17.49 -5.54
CA SER A 89 10.24 18.68 -4.75
C SER A 89 10.89 18.38 -3.39
N GLY A 90 11.05 17.11 -3.03
CA GLY A 90 11.41 16.73 -1.66
C GLY A 90 10.40 17.27 -0.65
N TRP A 91 9.11 17.10 -0.95
CA TRP A 91 7.98 17.58 -0.14
C TRP A 91 7.99 19.10 0.08
N GLY A 92 8.29 19.87 -0.98
CA GLY A 92 8.28 21.34 -0.95
C GLY A 92 9.56 22.00 -0.42
N LYS A 93 10.67 21.24 -0.31
CA LYS A 93 11.92 21.69 0.35
C LYS A 93 13.13 21.80 -0.58
N SER A 94 13.07 21.29 -1.81
CA SER A 94 14.18 21.35 -2.76
C SER A 94 14.55 22.80 -3.10
N SER A 95 15.78 23.03 -3.60
CA SER A 95 16.16 24.35 -4.11
C SER A 95 15.30 24.75 -5.31
N ALA A 96 14.99 23.80 -6.19
CA ALA A 96 14.13 23.99 -7.36
C ALA A 96 12.78 24.61 -6.99
N VAL A 97 12.09 24.02 -6.01
CA VAL A 97 10.77 24.50 -5.62
C VAL A 97 10.86 25.82 -4.83
N ARG A 98 11.87 25.98 -3.97
CA ARG A 98 12.02 27.17 -3.12
C ARG A 98 12.49 28.42 -3.87
N ASN A 99 13.42 28.24 -4.81
CA ASN A 99 14.12 29.36 -5.46
C ASN A 99 13.65 29.59 -6.89
N GLN A 100 13.01 28.59 -7.52
CA GLN A 100 12.55 28.64 -8.90
C GLN A 100 11.05 28.36 -9.03
N ASN A 101 10.33 28.21 -7.90
CA ASN A 101 8.90 27.89 -7.90
C ASN A 101 8.58 26.67 -8.79
N ASN A 102 9.48 25.69 -8.83
CA ASN A 102 9.40 24.56 -9.75
C ASN A 102 9.17 23.25 -8.98
N PRO A 103 7.91 22.86 -8.75
CA PRO A 103 7.56 21.71 -7.92
C PRO A 103 7.87 20.34 -8.55
N SER A 104 7.97 20.25 -9.88
CA SER A 104 8.28 19.00 -10.59
C SER A 104 9.68 18.96 -11.19
N GLY A 105 10.56 19.90 -10.83
CA GLY A 105 11.95 19.93 -11.31
C GLY A 105 12.10 20.08 -12.83
N GLN A 106 11.15 20.71 -13.52
CA GLN A 106 11.15 20.83 -14.98
C GLN A 106 12.41 21.56 -15.47
N MET A 107 13.00 21.05 -16.55
CA MET A 107 14.22 21.60 -17.15
C MET A 107 14.00 21.99 -18.60
N SER A 108 14.73 23.01 -19.06
CA SER A 108 14.94 23.34 -20.47
C SER A 108 16.41 23.11 -20.78
N GLY A 109 16.71 22.00 -21.47
CA GLY A 109 18.09 21.52 -21.61
C GLY A 109 18.69 21.19 -20.24
N SER A 110 19.83 21.83 -19.90
CA SER A 110 20.50 21.68 -18.61
C SER A 110 20.08 22.73 -17.56
N THR A 111 19.13 23.61 -17.89
CA THR A 111 18.72 24.72 -17.03
C THR A 111 17.38 24.41 -16.38
N ILE A 112 17.29 24.56 -15.06
CA ILE A 112 16.03 24.42 -14.35
C ILE A 112 15.10 25.60 -14.69
N ILE A 113 13.84 25.31 -14.99
CA ILE A 113 12.86 26.34 -15.33
C ILE A 113 12.48 27.09 -14.05
N SER A 114 12.37 28.41 -14.14
CA SER A 114 11.87 29.27 -13.06
C SER A 114 10.48 29.79 -13.40
N TYR A 115 9.58 29.71 -12.43
CA TYR A 115 8.21 30.17 -12.56
C TYR A 115 7.98 31.43 -11.71
N PRO A 116 7.07 32.32 -12.15
CA PRO A 116 6.83 33.58 -11.45
C PRO A 116 6.22 33.38 -10.06
N THR A 117 5.41 32.33 -9.86
CA THR A 117 4.82 31.97 -8.57
C THR A 117 4.79 30.45 -8.41
N ILE A 118 4.58 29.97 -7.18
CA ILE A 118 4.47 28.54 -6.90
C ILE A 118 3.28 27.92 -7.65
N GLU A 119 2.16 28.65 -7.75
CA GLU A 119 0.96 28.24 -8.48
C GLU A 119 1.21 28.13 -9.98
N ALA A 120 2.01 29.04 -10.56
CA ALA A 120 2.42 28.94 -11.96
C ALA A 120 3.30 27.70 -12.22
N GLY A 121 4.13 27.32 -11.23
CA GLY A 121 4.86 26.07 -11.24
C GLY A 121 3.95 24.85 -11.16
N ILE A 122 2.96 24.87 -10.27
CA ILE A 122 1.95 23.81 -10.14
C ILE A 122 1.16 23.68 -11.45
N ASP A 123 0.75 24.78 -12.07
CA ASP A 123 0.04 24.77 -13.36
C ASP A 123 0.92 24.19 -14.49
N ALA A 124 2.23 24.46 -14.48
CA ALA A 124 3.16 23.88 -15.45
C ALA A 124 3.38 22.37 -15.24
N THR A 125 3.42 21.92 -13.99
CA THR A 125 3.37 20.48 -13.65
C THR A 125 2.08 19.86 -14.16
N ALA A 126 0.94 20.52 -13.96
CA ALA A 126 -0.36 20.06 -14.41
C ALA A 126 -0.43 19.89 -15.93
N ALA A 127 0.08 20.86 -16.68
CA ALA A 127 0.14 20.79 -18.14
C ALA A 127 1.01 19.62 -18.63
N THR A 128 2.12 19.35 -17.93
CA THR A 128 3.00 18.21 -18.25
C THR A 128 2.30 16.89 -18.00
N LEU A 129 1.68 16.72 -16.82
CA LEU A 129 0.95 15.49 -16.50
C LEU A 129 -0.26 15.29 -17.41
N HIS A 130 -0.97 16.35 -17.78
CA HIS A 130 -2.05 16.28 -18.77
C HIS A 130 -1.55 15.72 -20.11
N ASN A 131 -0.45 16.25 -20.64
CA ASN A 131 0.12 15.75 -21.88
C ASN A 131 0.49 14.26 -21.80
N LEU A 132 1.09 13.83 -20.68
CA LEU A 132 1.53 12.46 -20.51
C LEU A 132 0.34 11.49 -20.29
N VAL A 133 -0.54 11.81 -19.36
CA VAL A 133 -1.61 10.92 -18.90
C VAL A 133 -2.78 10.93 -19.87
N VAL A 134 -3.22 12.12 -20.29
CA VAL A 134 -4.43 12.29 -21.10
C VAL A 134 -4.10 12.24 -22.59
N GLU A 135 -3.21 13.10 -23.09
CA GLU A 135 -2.95 13.18 -24.54
C GLU A 135 -2.16 11.95 -25.05
N ARG A 136 -1.15 11.51 -24.29
CA ARG A 136 -0.31 10.35 -24.63
C ARG A 136 -0.83 9.03 -24.07
N GLN A 137 -1.98 9.05 -23.38
CA GLN A 137 -2.67 7.85 -22.88
C GLN A 137 -1.81 6.97 -21.94
N LEU A 138 -0.89 7.58 -21.18
CA LEU A 138 -0.13 6.92 -20.12
C LEU A 138 -0.97 6.82 -18.85
N SER A 139 -2.13 6.18 -18.97
CA SER A 139 -3.21 6.20 -17.98
C SER A 139 -2.97 5.35 -16.73
N THR A 140 -1.80 4.74 -16.57
CA THR A 140 -1.40 4.01 -15.35
C THR A 140 -0.03 4.45 -14.88
N VAL A 141 0.27 4.28 -13.59
CA VAL A 141 1.57 4.66 -13.02
C VAL A 141 2.74 3.93 -13.71
N GLU A 142 2.56 2.69 -14.16
CA GLU A 142 3.59 1.95 -14.91
C GLU A 142 3.84 2.55 -16.28
N LYS A 143 2.77 2.85 -17.02
CA LYS A 143 2.87 3.48 -18.34
C LYS A 143 3.54 4.85 -18.21
N LEU A 144 3.15 5.63 -17.21
CA LEU A 144 3.76 6.92 -16.93
C LEU A 144 5.23 6.76 -16.56
N GLY A 145 5.55 5.86 -15.62
CA GLY A 145 6.92 5.59 -15.17
C GLY A 145 7.87 5.15 -16.28
N SER A 146 7.39 4.37 -17.26
CA SER A 146 8.22 3.95 -18.40
C SER A 146 8.71 5.10 -19.29
N VAL A 147 8.03 6.26 -19.25
CA VAL A 147 8.38 7.47 -20.00
C VAL A 147 9.01 8.53 -19.09
N TYR A 148 8.50 8.65 -17.87
CA TYR A 148 8.89 9.65 -16.88
C TYR A 148 10.19 9.29 -16.15
N CYS A 149 10.45 7.99 -15.96
CA CYS A 149 11.59 7.49 -15.19
C CYS A 149 12.02 6.08 -15.70
N PRO A 150 12.52 5.96 -16.94
CA PRO A 150 12.84 4.66 -17.51
C PRO A 150 13.98 3.98 -16.73
N ALA A 151 13.75 2.74 -16.30
CA ALA A 151 14.77 1.91 -15.66
C ALA A 151 15.90 1.58 -16.66
N GLY A 152 17.15 1.69 -16.21
CA GLY A 152 18.32 1.44 -17.06
C GLY A 152 18.67 2.58 -18.04
N ALA A 153 18.08 3.76 -17.85
CA ALA A 153 18.46 4.95 -18.61
C ALA A 153 19.92 5.31 -18.34
N ALA A 154 20.64 5.77 -19.37
CA ALA A 154 22.07 6.11 -19.28
C ALA A 154 22.39 7.21 -18.24
N ASN A 155 21.38 7.99 -17.83
CA ASN A 155 21.46 9.02 -16.80
C ASN A 155 21.11 8.53 -15.38
N ASP A 156 20.84 7.23 -15.18
CA ASP A 156 20.59 6.59 -13.87
C ASP A 156 21.62 5.49 -13.55
N PRO A 157 22.88 5.85 -13.24
CA PRO A 157 23.94 4.89 -12.94
C PRO A 157 23.73 4.14 -11.62
N THR A 158 22.78 4.57 -10.79
CA THR A 158 22.50 4.04 -9.45
C THR A 158 21.22 3.20 -9.38
N GLY A 159 20.47 3.08 -10.49
CA GLY A 159 19.23 2.29 -10.56
C GLY A 159 18.07 2.88 -9.75
N LEU A 160 18.10 4.18 -9.44
CA LEU A 160 17.09 4.84 -8.61
C LEU A 160 15.73 4.92 -9.31
N ASN A 161 15.73 4.88 -10.64
CA ASN A 161 14.50 4.92 -11.44
C ASN A 161 13.61 3.69 -11.19
N ALA A 162 14.20 2.56 -10.79
CA ALA A 162 13.46 1.35 -10.46
C ALA A 162 12.52 1.53 -9.25
N SER A 163 12.83 2.47 -8.35
CA SER A 163 12.06 2.72 -7.12
C SER A 163 10.91 3.72 -7.33
N TRP A 164 10.85 4.38 -8.48
CA TRP A 164 9.87 5.44 -8.74
C TRP A 164 8.43 4.91 -8.75
N VAL A 165 8.17 3.87 -9.54
CA VAL A 165 6.81 3.28 -9.68
C VAL A 165 6.28 2.78 -8.32
N PRO A 166 7.02 1.96 -7.54
CA PRO A 166 6.57 1.56 -6.21
C PRO A 166 6.30 2.74 -5.27
N SER A 167 7.19 3.73 -5.24
CA SER A 167 7.07 4.87 -4.31
C SER A 167 5.91 5.80 -4.64
N VAL A 168 5.68 6.07 -5.93
CA VAL A 168 4.54 6.88 -6.38
C VAL A 168 3.23 6.16 -6.08
N LYS A 169 3.15 4.85 -6.36
CA LYS A 169 1.95 4.09 -6.01
C LYS A 169 1.66 4.12 -4.51
N LYS A 170 2.71 4.00 -3.67
CA LYS A 170 2.60 3.99 -2.21
C LYS A 170 1.98 5.27 -1.71
N THR A 171 2.55 6.38 -2.13
CA THR A 171 2.07 7.71 -1.74
C THR A 171 0.69 7.99 -2.33
N MET A 172 0.39 7.53 -3.55
CA MET A 172 -0.95 7.69 -4.13
C MET A 172 -2.05 7.03 -3.28
N LEU A 173 -1.80 5.84 -2.75
CA LEU A 173 -2.74 5.17 -1.84
C LEU A 173 -2.92 5.96 -0.55
N GLU A 174 -1.84 6.49 0.01
CA GLU A 174 -1.92 7.35 1.20
C GLU A 174 -2.68 8.65 0.92
N PHE A 175 -2.58 9.21 -0.29
CA PHE A 175 -3.36 10.36 -0.76
C PHE A 175 -4.80 9.99 -1.18
N GLY A 176 -5.24 8.75 -0.92
CA GLY A 176 -6.61 8.32 -1.12
C GLY A 176 -6.98 8.06 -2.58
N ALA A 177 -6.02 7.69 -3.44
CA ALA A 177 -6.30 7.26 -4.80
C ALA A 177 -7.28 6.07 -4.80
N ASP A 178 -8.31 6.14 -5.64
CA ASP A 178 -9.23 5.02 -5.81
C ASP A 178 -8.51 3.87 -6.52
N ALA A 179 -8.38 2.79 -5.79
CA ALA A 179 -7.78 1.57 -6.23
C ALA A 179 -8.76 0.81 -7.13
N SER A 180 -8.91 1.23 -8.39
CA SER A 180 -9.68 0.48 -9.38
C SER A 180 -9.29 -1.00 -9.28
N ALA A 181 -10.29 -1.88 -9.10
CA ALA A 181 -10.32 -3.21 -8.45
C ALA A 181 -9.26 -4.28 -8.83
N THR A 182 -8.02 -3.88 -9.04
CA THR A 182 -6.87 -4.68 -9.47
C THR A 182 -5.63 -4.28 -8.65
N LEU A 183 -5.81 -3.91 -7.38
CA LEU A 183 -4.71 -3.69 -6.45
C LEU A 183 -4.58 -4.84 -5.46
N ALA A 184 -3.62 -5.72 -5.75
CA ALA A 184 -2.93 -6.48 -4.71
C ALA A 184 -1.94 -5.53 -4.03
N THR A 185 -2.29 -5.09 -2.83
CA THR A 185 -1.44 -4.27 -1.96
C THR A 185 -0.61 -5.19 -1.08
N THR A 186 0.68 -5.34 -1.39
CA THR A 186 1.63 -6.07 -0.54
C THR A 186 2.46 -5.06 0.25
N CYS A 187 2.06 -4.78 1.49
CA CYS A 187 2.84 -3.94 2.41
C CYS A 187 3.69 -4.82 3.34
N ASN A 188 5.01 -4.69 3.28
CA ASN A 188 5.93 -5.35 4.20
C ASN A 188 6.28 -4.41 5.36
N SER A 189 5.91 -4.78 6.59
CA SER A 189 6.20 -4.06 7.84
C SER A 189 6.95 -4.98 8.81
N GLY A 190 8.25 -5.15 8.63
CA GLY A 190 9.03 -6.07 9.46
C GLY A 190 9.03 -5.74 10.96
N ALA A 191 8.22 -6.47 11.73
CA ALA A 191 8.58 -7.06 13.02
C ALA A 191 7.77 -8.36 13.19
N GLY A 192 8.29 -9.44 12.60
CA GLY A 192 7.71 -10.79 12.57
C GLY A 192 6.93 -11.07 11.27
N SER A 193 7.59 -11.71 10.30
CA SER A 193 6.98 -12.30 9.08
C SER A 193 5.94 -11.48 8.32
N VAL A 194 6.20 -10.21 7.99
CA VAL A 194 5.28 -9.48 7.11
C VAL A 194 5.52 -9.89 5.64
N GLY A 195 4.48 -10.46 5.06
CA GLY A 195 4.49 -11.13 3.77
C GLY A 195 3.26 -12.04 3.58
N ASN A 196 2.64 -12.52 4.67
CA ASN A 196 1.49 -13.43 4.57
C ASN A 196 0.19 -12.90 5.20
N GLY A 197 0.20 -12.12 6.28
CA GLY A 197 -1.02 -11.80 7.04
C GLY A 197 -2.18 -11.14 6.24
N SER A 198 -1.88 -10.08 5.47
CA SER A 198 -2.87 -9.45 4.57
C SER A 198 -3.33 -10.38 3.45
N ALA A 199 -2.42 -11.19 2.91
CA ALA A 199 -2.73 -12.18 1.88
C ALA A 199 -3.62 -13.31 2.45
N ILE A 200 -3.36 -13.74 3.68
CA ILE A 200 -4.18 -14.70 4.44
C ILE A 200 -5.59 -14.16 4.57
N ILE A 201 -5.79 -12.92 5.03
CA ILE A 201 -7.15 -12.37 5.18
C ILE A 201 -7.84 -12.11 3.84
N THR A 202 -7.09 -11.66 2.83
CA THR A 202 -7.63 -11.47 1.47
C THR A 202 -8.11 -12.80 0.88
N GLU A 203 -7.31 -13.85 1.05
CA GLU A 203 -7.63 -15.20 0.59
C GLU A 203 -8.79 -15.79 1.41
N ALA A 204 -8.75 -15.67 2.73
CA ALA A 204 -9.80 -16.13 3.64
C ALA A 204 -11.18 -15.55 3.29
N LYS A 205 -11.25 -14.26 2.94
CA LYS A 205 -12.50 -13.58 2.57
C LYS A 205 -13.17 -14.15 1.32
N LYS A 206 -12.46 -14.86 0.45
CA LYS A 206 -13.06 -15.53 -0.73
C LYS A 206 -14.01 -16.65 -0.33
N TYR A 207 -13.89 -17.17 0.89
CA TYR A 207 -14.64 -18.31 1.38
C TYR A 207 -15.83 -17.93 2.27
N LEU A 208 -16.11 -16.63 2.42
CA LEU A 208 -17.33 -16.19 3.13
C LEU A 208 -18.57 -16.83 2.51
N GLY A 209 -19.40 -17.44 3.35
CA GLY A 209 -20.59 -18.18 2.94
C GLY A 209 -20.36 -19.65 2.57
N VAL A 210 -19.12 -20.17 2.58
CA VAL A 210 -18.87 -21.61 2.47
C VAL A 210 -19.50 -22.33 3.68
N PRO A 211 -20.22 -23.45 3.51
CA PRO A 211 -20.80 -24.17 4.63
C PRO A 211 -19.77 -24.89 5.49
N TYR A 212 -19.99 -24.86 6.80
CA TYR A 212 -19.23 -25.67 7.74
C TYR A 212 -19.49 -27.15 7.52
N VAL A 213 -18.43 -27.95 7.41
CA VAL A 213 -18.50 -29.42 7.38
C VAL A 213 -17.41 -29.99 8.25
N TRP A 214 -17.78 -30.76 9.29
CA TRP A 214 -16.83 -31.40 10.20
C TRP A 214 -15.86 -32.32 9.44
N GLY A 215 -14.55 -32.09 9.59
CA GLY A 215 -13.49 -32.79 8.85
C GLY A 215 -13.29 -32.30 7.41
N GLY A 216 -14.06 -31.30 6.98
CA GLY A 216 -14.04 -30.73 5.63
C GLY A 216 -12.78 -29.92 5.38
N LYS A 217 -12.23 -30.03 4.16
CA LYS A 217 -10.89 -29.52 3.80
C LYS A 217 -10.84 -28.76 2.48
N SER A 218 -11.99 -28.56 1.84
CA SER A 218 -12.10 -27.94 0.52
C SER A 218 -13.36 -27.10 0.42
N PRO A 219 -13.30 -25.88 -0.17
CA PRO A 219 -14.46 -25.01 -0.30
C PRO A 219 -15.59 -25.63 -1.14
N ALA A 220 -15.27 -26.55 -2.06
CA ALA A 220 -16.27 -27.21 -2.90
C ALA A 220 -17.18 -28.18 -2.12
N THR A 221 -16.70 -28.71 -0.99
CA THR A 221 -17.42 -29.71 -0.17
C THR A 221 -17.74 -29.21 1.23
N GLY A 222 -17.38 -27.96 1.54
CA GLY A 222 -17.38 -27.41 2.89
C GLY A 222 -16.09 -27.66 3.67
N MET A 223 -15.87 -26.83 4.69
CA MET A 223 -14.65 -26.83 5.50
C MET A 223 -14.98 -26.82 6.99
N ASP A 224 -14.12 -27.42 7.82
CA ASP A 224 -14.12 -27.13 9.25
C ASP A 224 -13.11 -26.02 9.57
N CYS A 225 -13.04 -25.60 10.84
CA CYS A 225 -12.18 -24.52 11.30
C CYS A 225 -10.71 -24.69 10.87
N SER A 226 -10.15 -25.88 11.10
CA SER A 226 -8.76 -26.19 10.78
C SER A 226 -8.53 -26.47 9.29
N GLY A 227 -9.54 -27.01 8.62
CA GLY A 227 -9.59 -27.20 7.18
C GLY A 227 -9.52 -25.87 6.44
N PHE A 228 -10.31 -24.89 6.87
CA PHE A 228 -10.31 -23.53 6.36
C PHE A 228 -8.98 -22.82 6.58
N VAL A 229 -8.47 -22.79 7.82
CA VAL A 229 -7.18 -22.13 8.13
C VAL A 229 -6.04 -22.75 7.35
N GLY A 230 -5.93 -24.09 7.36
CA GLY A 230 -4.91 -24.80 6.60
C GLY A 230 -5.02 -24.56 5.10
N TYR A 231 -6.24 -24.56 4.54
CA TYR A 231 -6.47 -24.33 3.11
C TYR A 231 -6.04 -22.92 2.69
N VAL A 232 -6.43 -21.88 3.43
CA VAL A 232 -6.02 -20.49 3.18
C VAL A 232 -4.49 -20.35 3.22
N LEU A 233 -3.83 -20.94 4.22
CA LEU A 233 -2.37 -20.92 4.32
C LEU A 233 -1.72 -21.62 3.12
N MET A 234 -2.27 -22.74 2.64
CA MET A 234 -1.79 -23.41 1.43
C MET A 234 -1.92 -22.53 0.18
N GLN A 235 -3.05 -21.84 0.02
CA GLN A 235 -3.29 -20.97 -1.15
C GLN A 235 -2.33 -19.77 -1.17
N VAL A 236 -2.08 -19.16 0.00
CA VAL A 236 -1.19 -17.99 0.11
C VAL A 236 0.28 -18.35 0.01
N THR A 237 0.69 -19.42 0.68
CA THR A 237 2.11 -19.75 0.82
C THR A 237 2.62 -20.72 -0.25
N HIS A 238 1.71 -21.39 -0.97
CA HIS A 238 1.99 -22.50 -1.87
C HIS A 238 2.77 -23.66 -1.20
N LYS A 239 2.67 -23.79 0.13
CA LYS A 239 3.27 -24.86 0.94
C LYS A 239 2.19 -25.76 1.52
N SER A 240 2.53 -27.00 1.82
CA SER A 240 1.63 -27.90 2.56
C SER A 240 1.47 -27.45 4.01
N TYR A 241 0.23 -27.34 4.47
CA TYR A 241 -0.11 -27.09 5.87
C TYR A 241 -0.97 -28.23 6.43
N PRO A 242 -0.83 -28.55 7.72
CA PRO A 242 -1.77 -29.46 8.37
C PRO A 242 -3.16 -28.82 8.41
N GLN A 243 -4.18 -29.66 8.35
CA GLN A 243 -5.59 -29.26 8.49
C GLN A 243 -6.16 -29.91 9.76
N TYR A 244 -5.49 -29.64 10.88
CA TYR A 244 -5.85 -30.06 12.23
C TYR A 244 -5.44 -28.95 13.21
N THR A 245 -6.35 -28.56 14.11
CA THR A 245 -6.21 -27.40 15.01
C THR A 245 -4.89 -27.42 15.80
N VAL A 246 -4.66 -28.46 16.61
CA VAL A 246 -3.46 -28.57 17.46
C VAL A 246 -2.16 -28.60 16.64
N SER A 247 -2.19 -29.13 15.41
CA SER A 247 -1.00 -29.16 14.54
C SER A 247 -0.63 -27.79 13.98
N LEU A 248 -1.59 -26.85 13.92
CA LEU A 248 -1.37 -25.48 13.44
C LEU A 248 -0.78 -24.56 14.51
N GLU A 249 -0.89 -24.91 15.79
CA GLU A 249 -0.28 -24.16 16.90
C GLU A 249 1.25 -24.01 16.72
N SER A 250 1.89 -25.03 16.13
CA SER A 250 3.34 -25.03 15.89
C SER A 250 3.76 -24.36 14.58
N LYS A 251 2.85 -23.71 13.84
CA LYS A 251 3.09 -23.17 12.50
C LYS A 251 3.25 -21.66 12.49
N GLY A 252 3.96 -21.15 13.49
CA GLY A 252 4.29 -19.74 13.57
C GLY A 252 4.97 -19.37 14.88
N THR A 253 5.05 -18.08 15.13
CA THR A 253 5.55 -17.50 16.39
C THR A 253 4.38 -17.27 17.34
N MET A 254 4.46 -17.84 18.53
CA MET A 254 3.41 -17.72 19.52
C MET A 254 3.37 -16.33 20.16
N LEU A 255 2.17 -15.78 20.33
CA LEU A 255 1.93 -14.45 20.89
C LEU A 255 1.28 -14.60 22.28
N PHE A 256 2.07 -14.40 23.35
CA PHE A 256 1.62 -14.60 24.74
C PHE A 256 1.91 -13.40 25.65
N ASN A 257 0.94 -13.10 26.52
CA ASN A 257 1.18 -12.49 27.83
C ASN A 257 0.33 -13.23 28.89
N GLY A 258 0.95 -14.12 29.67
CA GLY A 258 0.29 -14.76 30.83
C GLY A 258 -0.87 -15.70 30.50
N GLY A 259 -0.86 -16.36 29.33
CA GLY A 259 -1.91 -17.31 28.92
C GLY A 259 -3.08 -16.71 28.15
N LYS A 260 -2.96 -15.47 27.68
CA LYS A 260 -3.89 -14.82 26.73
C LYS A 260 -3.11 -14.18 25.58
N PRO A 261 -3.72 -14.03 24.38
CA PRO A 261 -3.07 -13.33 23.29
C PRO A 261 -2.95 -11.85 23.66
N VAL A 262 -1.82 -11.25 23.32
CA VAL A 262 -1.62 -9.81 23.49
C VAL A 262 -2.46 -9.11 22.42
N MET A 263 -3.68 -8.71 22.78
CA MET A 263 -4.66 -8.17 21.82
C MET A 263 -4.15 -6.92 21.09
N SER A 264 -3.27 -6.13 21.71
CA SER A 264 -2.61 -4.98 21.08
C SER A 264 -1.54 -5.36 20.06
N GLU A 265 -1.07 -6.61 20.08
CA GLU A 265 -0.06 -7.12 19.16
C GLU A 265 -0.67 -7.94 18.02
N LEU A 266 -1.97 -8.29 18.08
CA LEU A 266 -2.63 -9.04 17.01
C LEU A 266 -2.59 -8.26 15.69
N GLN A 267 -2.21 -8.96 14.64
CA GLN A 267 -2.14 -8.46 13.27
C GLN A 267 -3.06 -9.30 12.38
N PRO A 268 -3.70 -8.69 11.37
CA PRO A 268 -4.51 -9.43 10.41
C PRO A 268 -3.75 -10.65 9.85
N GLY A 269 -4.37 -11.83 9.93
CA GLY A 269 -3.80 -13.10 9.50
C GLY A 269 -3.10 -13.90 10.59
N ASP A 270 -2.99 -13.37 11.81
CA ASP A 270 -2.64 -14.19 12.98
C ASP A 270 -3.69 -15.27 13.17
N MET A 271 -3.24 -16.49 13.44
CA MET A 271 -4.12 -17.59 13.85
C MET A 271 -4.47 -17.41 15.31
N ILE A 272 -5.76 -17.43 15.63
CA ILE A 272 -6.26 -17.35 17.01
C ILE A 272 -6.89 -18.69 17.37
N PHE A 273 -6.67 -19.12 18.61
CA PHE A 273 -7.03 -20.44 19.08
C PHE A 273 -7.92 -20.35 20.30
N TYR A 274 -8.78 -21.34 20.45
CA TYR A 274 -9.66 -21.52 21.61
C TYR A 274 -9.41 -22.89 22.23
N GLY A 275 -9.35 -22.93 23.56
CA GLY A 275 -8.84 -24.04 24.36
C GLY A 275 -7.38 -23.86 24.74
N ASP A 276 -6.91 -24.71 25.66
CA ASP A 276 -5.53 -24.69 26.13
C ASP A 276 -4.55 -25.06 24.99
N HIS A 277 -3.36 -24.43 24.98
CA HIS A 277 -2.30 -24.80 24.04
C HIS A 277 -1.93 -26.28 24.19
N GLY A 278 -1.94 -27.03 23.08
CA GLY A 278 -1.79 -28.49 23.02
C GLY A 278 -3.12 -29.26 23.07
N ALA A 279 -4.24 -28.58 23.32
CA ALA A 279 -5.58 -29.13 23.41
C ALA A 279 -6.66 -28.19 22.82
N SER A 280 -6.27 -27.29 21.90
CA SER A 280 -7.22 -26.37 21.27
C SER A 280 -8.29 -27.09 20.46
N HIS A 281 -9.54 -26.66 20.61
CA HIS A 281 -10.70 -27.24 19.92
C HIS A 281 -11.18 -26.40 18.74
N HIS A 282 -10.78 -25.13 18.65
CA HIS A 282 -11.16 -24.24 17.56
C HIS A 282 -10.03 -23.30 17.15
N ILE A 283 -10.03 -22.88 15.88
CA ILE A 283 -9.03 -21.98 15.30
C ILE A 283 -9.70 -21.06 14.27
N ALA A 284 -9.26 -19.82 14.22
CA ALA A 284 -9.72 -18.80 13.27
C ALA A 284 -8.55 -17.89 12.85
N PHE A 285 -8.78 -16.98 11.90
CA PHE A 285 -7.85 -15.88 11.66
C PHE A 285 -8.37 -14.59 12.30
N TYR A 286 -7.47 -13.82 12.91
CA TYR A 286 -7.76 -12.44 13.25
C TYR A 286 -7.84 -11.59 11.97
N ALA A 287 -8.98 -10.96 11.73
CA ALA A 287 -9.27 -10.22 10.49
C ALA A 287 -8.85 -8.74 10.53
N GLY A 288 -8.37 -8.25 11.68
CA GLY A 288 -8.15 -6.83 11.94
C GLY A 288 -9.34 -6.17 12.64
N ASP A 289 -9.14 -4.95 13.16
CA ASP A 289 -10.20 -4.11 13.76
C ASP A 289 -11.08 -4.80 14.81
N GLY A 290 -10.49 -5.73 15.58
CA GLY A 290 -11.22 -6.50 16.58
C GLY A 290 -12.16 -7.57 16.01
N GLN A 291 -11.95 -7.99 14.77
CA GLN A 291 -12.75 -9.00 14.08
C GLN A 291 -11.99 -10.30 13.84
N VAL A 292 -12.73 -11.39 13.65
CA VAL A 292 -12.22 -12.73 13.34
C VAL A 292 -12.99 -13.26 12.14
N ILE A 293 -12.32 -14.01 11.27
CA ILE A 293 -12.94 -14.78 10.19
C ILE A 293 -12.76 -16.27 10.47
N GLU A 294 -13.85 -17.02 10.43
CA GLU A 294 -13.87 -18.41 10.87
C GLU A 294 -14.89 -19.27 10.11
N GLU A 295 -14.64 -20.57 10.11
CA GLU A 295 -15.65 -21.61 9.92
C GLU A 295 -16.08 -22.10 11.31
N PRO A 296 -17.27 -21.72 11.81
CA PRO A 296 -17.61 -21.81 13.23
C PRO A 296 -18.04 -23.22 13.67
N GLU A 297 -19.19 -23.70 13.20
CA GLU A 297 -19.83 -24.93 13.68
C GLU A 297 -20.88 -25.48 12.68
N PRO A 298 -21.35 -26.73 12.84
CA PRO A 298 -22.36 -27.31 11.96
C PRO A 298 -23.64 -26.49 11.85
N ASN A 299 -24.18 -26.40 10.63
CA ASN A 299 -25.34 -25.59 10.23
C ASN A 299 -25.10 -24.08 10.14
N ASP A 300 -23.84 -23.66 10.13
CA ASP A 300 -23.46 -22.27 9.85
C ASP A 300 -22.46 -22.21 8.68
N VAL A 301 -22.04 -21.01 8.32
CA VAL A 301 -21.15 -20.71 7.20
C VAL A 301 -19.96 -19.87 7.64
N CYS A 302 -18.91 -19.86 6.83
CA CYS A 302 -17.79 -18.96 6.99
C CYS A 302 -18.26 -17.50 7.07
N HIS A 303 -17.93 -16.83 8.17
CA HIS A 303 -18.38 -15.46 8.43
C HIS A 303 -17.32 -14.65 9.20
N ILE A 304 -17.59 -13.35 9.33
CA ILE A 304 -16.79 -12.43 10.15
C ILE A 304 -17.61 -12.01 11.36
N ARG A 305 -17.00 -12.08 12.55
CA ARG A 305 -17.60 -11.58 13.79
C ARG A 305 -16.60 -10.83 14.65
N PRO A 306 -17.04 -10.00 15.60
CA PRO A 306 -16.18 -9.47 16.65
C PRO A 306 -15.52 -10.60 17.47
N TYR A 307 -14.22 -10.47 17.79
CA TYR A 307 -13.57 -11.43 18.69
C TYR A 307 -14.15 -11.36 20.12
N LYS A 308 -14.79 -10.25 20.49
CA LYS A 308 -15.33 -10.07 21.83
C LYS A 308 -16.52 -10.99 22.13
N ASP A 309 -17.20 -11.46 21.10
CA ASP A 309 -18.37 -12.32 21.23
C ASP A 309 -17.97 -13.74 21.67
N TYR A 310 -16.75 -14.15 21.32
CA TYR A 310 -16.09 -15.35 21.84
C TYR A 310 -14.58 -15.13 21.79
N VAL A 311 -13.97 -14.98 22.97
CA VAL A 311 -12.61 -14.47 23.18
C VAL A 311 -11.58 -15.60 23.03
N PRO A 312 -10.51 -15.42 22.24
CA PRO A 312 -9.48 -16.44 22.06
C PRO A 312 -8.55 -16.59 23.27
N ASP A 313 -8.04 -17.81 23.47
CA ASP A 313 -7.14 -18.18 24.57
C ASP A 313 -5.67 -17.93 24.23
N PHE A 314 -5.29 -18.05 22.96
CA PHE A 314 -3.94 -17.67 22.50
C PHE A 314 -3.92 -17.40 20.99
N ALA A 315 -2.77 -16.90 20.51
CA ALA A 315 -2.57 -16.64 19.09
C ALA A 315 -1.17 -17.04 18.62
N VAL A 316 -1.06 -17.35 17.33
CA VAL A 316 0.17 -17.72 16.64
C VAL A 316 0.26 -16.93 15.35
N ARG A 317 1.40 -16.27 15.13
CA ARG A 317 1.71 -15.54 13.90
C ARG A 317 2.44 -16.44 12.90
N PRO A 318 1.81 -16.80 11.76
CA PRO A 318 2.40 -17.71 10.77
C PRO A 318 3.59 -17.13 9.98
#